data_AF-A0A2S8FWX8-F1
#
_entry.id   AF-A0A2S8FWX8-F1
#
_cell.length_a   1.000
_cell.length_b   1.000
_cell.length_c   1.000
_cell.angle_alpha   90.00
_cell.angle_beta   90.00
_cell.angle_gamma   90.00
#
_symmetry.space_group_name_H-M   'P 1'
#
loop_
_entity.id
_entity.type
_entity.pdbx_description
1 polymer ?
#
loop_
_entity_poly.entity_id
_entity_poly.type
_entity_poly.pdbx_seq_one_letter_code
_entity_poly.pdbx_strand_id
1 'polypeptide(L)'
;MSPPSETSQADAWHLRSLAFCFSFWLLGTAATAHADRLILRDLTLVRNVTVIGFDEEGVKVTDNNLIPWYEIERGTVSPEKQADFDRLREELGVPLFRIHQRLKVGDYAGAQEPAEQVFPRYKDRNSNVAYLVCQATMWGRLANGERAAALEAYFCCLRILRAVRGEVSKLPGERRLDFDKTTGLTSDLLPLFFDQQKAAQAFPLADAAAKQLGRGAPDGVFVYLASLAIAAEKYPEAETWQKKIRSGNLILKEWPELLSAYTLVQSGKLAEARQQLEPKIHAFQPWNQPVAWYLLGISGTHSKEFVAIENGILDLLHLPAIYGHEHPELSAAALAEADQALQRIQQADKASRLRHQLLFFYGGTLHAEHLRAQLNSTSNP
;
A
#
# COMPACT_ATOMS: atom_id res chain seq x y z
N MET A 1 -18.42 -22.17 91.14
CA MET A 1 -17.56 -21.23 91.88
C MET A 1 -17.94 -19.83 91.45
N SER A 2 -18.33 -19.03 92.43
CA SER A 2 -18.45 -17.57 92.46
C SER A 2 -19.53 -16.85 91.59
N PRO A 3 -20.49 -16.16 92.24
CA PRO A 3 -21.42 -15.16 91.67
C PRO A 3 -20.71 -13.77 91.60
N PRO A 4 -21.32 -12.55 91.48
CA PRO A 4 -22.73 -12.13 91.64
C PRO A 4 -23.24 -10.93 90.77
N SER A 5 -24.47 -10.48 91.12
CA SER A 5 -24.98 -9.09 91.27
C SER A 5 -25.16 -8.21 90.03
N GLU A 6 -26.38 -7.81 89.67
CA GLU A 6 -27.25 -6.76 90.26
C GLU A 6 -26.99 -5.33 89.74
N THR A 7 -27.99 -4.84 89.00
CA THR A 7 -28.62 -3.50 88.98
C THR A 7 -27.80 -2.23 89.23
N SER A 8 -27.90 -1.29 88.29
CA SER A 8 -28.00 0.14 88.61
C SER A 8 -28.97 0.84 87.65
N GLN A 9 -30.14 1.20 88.21
CA GLN A 9 -31.03 2.26 87.76
C GLN A 9 -30.59 3.56 88.41
N ALA A 10 -30.52 4.65 87.64
CA ALA A 10 -30.87 6.02 88.05
C ALA A 10 -30.87 6.87 86.76
N ASP A 11 -32.04 7.22 86.22
CA ASP A 11 -32.82 8.40 86.58
C ASP A 11 -32.05 9.72 86.37
N ALA A 12 -32.42 10.47 85.32
CA ALA A 12 -33.35 11.58 85.46
C ALA A 12 -33.16 12.67 84.38
N TRP A 13 -34.28 13.00 83.75
CA TRP A 13 -34.78 14.36 83.56
C TRP A 13 -34.22 15.24 82.40
N HIS A 14 -35.08 15.30 81.39
CA HIS A 14 -35.69 16.51 80.81
C HIS A 14 -35.13 17.17 79.54
N LEU A 15 -36.05 17.18 78.56
CA LEU A 15 -36.44 18.31 77.72
C LEU A 15 -35.36 18.90 76.82
N ARG A 16 -35.48 18.63 75.51
CA ARG A 16 -35.94 19.66 74.57
C ARG A 16 -36.17 19.08 73.18
N SER A 17 -37.39 19.34 72.71
CA SER A 17 -37.88 19.30 71.35
C SER A 17 -36.85 19.75 70.32
N LEU A 18 -36.65 18.95 69.28
CA LEU A 18 -36.36 19.43 67.93
C LEU A 18 -36.72 18.31 66.95
N ALA A 19 -37.99 18.31 66.56
CA ALA A 19 -38.44 17.69 65.34
C ALA A 19 -37.74 18.41 64.18
N PHE A 20 -36.64 17.85 63.70
CA PHE A 20 -36.08 18.21 62.40
C PHE A 20 -36.34 17.02 61.48
N CYS A 21 -37.42 17.15 60.70
CA CYS A 21 -37.68 16.31 59.55
C CYS A 21 -36.49 16.46 58.60
N PHE A 22 -35.51 15.55 58.68
CA PHE A 22 -34.59 15.29 57.59
C PHE A 22 -35.39 14.58 56.50
N SER A 23 -36.19 15.36 55.78
CA SER A 23 -36.65 15.01 54.44
C SER A 23 -35.41 14.87 53.57
N PHE A 24 -34.92 13.64 53.54
CA PHE A 24 -33.95 13.12 52.60
C PHE A 24 -34.44 13.47 51.19
N TRP A 25 -33.97 14.60 50.65
CA TRP A 25 -33.97 14.85 49.22
C TRP A 25 -32.96 13.87 48.60
N LEU A 26 -33.37 12.61 48.49
CA LEU A 26 -32.92 11.72 47.44
C LEU A 26 -33.50 12.26 46.12
N LEU A 27 -32.98 13.39 45.68
CA LEU A 27 -32.79 13.59 44.25
C LEU A 27 -31.70 12.60 43.85
N GLY A 28 -32.09 11.33 43.76
CA GLY A 28 -31.38 10.41 42.88
C GLY A 28 -31.46 11.05 41.51
N THR A 29 -30.37 11.67 41.08
CA THR A 29 -30.10 11.87 39.68
C THR A 29 -30.11 10.48 39.07
N ALA A 30 -31.29 10.04 38.64
CA ALA A 30 -31.39 8.99 37.65
C ALA A 30 -30.57 9.52 36.49
N ALA A 31 -29.31 9.09 36.41
CA ALA A 31 -28.51 9.26 35.23
C ALA A 31 -29.35 8.62 34.14
N THR A 32 -30.03 9.44 33.35
CA THR A 32 -30.66 8.99 32.13
C THR A 32 -29.51 8.42 31.34
N ALA A 33 -29.41 7.08 31.33
CA ALA A 33 -28.52 6.36 30.44
C ALA A 33 -28.96 6.76 29.04
N HIS A 34 -28.34 7.83 28.53
CA HIS A 34 -28.58 8.28 27.17
C HIS A 34 -28.11 7.15 26.28
N ALA A 35 -29.05 6.48 25.63
CA ALA A 35 -28.71 5.49 24.63
C ALA A 35 -27.78 6.14 23.61
N ASP A 36 -26.67 5.47 23.29
CA ASP A 36 -25.71 5.98 22.33
C ASP A 36 -26.38 6.10 20.95
N ARG A 37 -25.90 7.06 20.17
CA ARG A 37 -26.44 7.36 18.84
C ARG A 37 -25.30 7.51 17.87
N LEU A 38 -25.37 6.81 16.75
CA LEU A 38 -24.43 6.99 15.65
C LEU A 38 -25.19 7.46 14.42
N ILE A 39 -24.68 8.51 13.79
CA ILE A 39 -25.14 9.01 12.49
C ILE A 39 -24.09 8.59 11.48
N LEU A 40 -24.50 7.78 10.52
CA LEU A 40 -23.65 7.36 9.43
C LEU A 40 -23.61 8.44 8.34
N ARG A 41 -22.61 8.37 7.46
CA ARG A 41 -22.41 9.35 6.37
C ARG A 41 -23.45 9.27 5.26
N ASP A 42 -24.16 8.15 5.15
CA ASP A 42 -25.36 8.01 4.33
C ASP A 42 -26.63 8.58 5.01
N LEU A 43 -26.46 9.25 6.15
CA LEU A 43 -27.50 9.80 7.03
C LEU A 43 -28.37 8.74 7.73
N THR A 44 -27.98 7.47 7.65
CA THR A 44 -28.62 6.41 8.43
C THR A 44 -28.36 6.64 9.91
N LEU A 45 -29.44 6.71 10.68
CA LEU A 45 -29.39 6.90 12.12
C LEU A 45 -29.50 5.55 12.83
N VAL A 46 -28.39 5.12 13.43
CA VAL A 46 -28.32 3.91 14.25
C VAL A 46 -28.77 4.28 15.67
N ARG A 47 -30.01 3.92 16.02
CA ARG A 47 -30.64 4.18 17.34
C ARG A 47 -30.55 2.96 18.23
N ASN A 48 -30.67 3.19 19.55
CA ASN A 48 -30.75 2.14 20.57
C ASN A 48 -29.56 1.18 20.56
N VAL A 49 -28.39 1.67 20.14
CA VAL A 49 -27.13 0.94 20.24
C VAL A 49 -26.39 1.40 21.49
N THR A 50 -25.59 0.49 22.05
CA THR A 50 -24.60 0.82 23.07
C THR A 50 -23.22 0.57 22.48
N VAL A 51 -22.38 1.60 22.49
CA VAL A 51 -20.98 1.54 22.09
C VAL A 51 -20.20 0.84 23.20
N ILE A 52 -19.90 -0.44 22.94
CA ILE A 52 -19.15 -1.28 23.87
C ILE A 52 -17.67 -0.90 23.89
N GLY A 53 -17.14 -0.40 22.78
CA GLY A 53 -15.79 0.13 22.67
C GLY A 53 -15.49 0.62 21.27
N PHE A 54 -14.33 1.26 21.11
CA PHE A 54 -13.83 1.68 19.81
C PHE A 54 -12.30 1.62 19.81
N ASP A 55 -11.75 1.35 18.64
CA ASP A 55 -10.32 1.30 18.38
C ASP A 55 -10.06 1.89 16.98
N GLU A 56 -8.86 1.74 16.44
CA GLU A 56 -8.53 2.26 15.11
C GLU A 56 -9.33 1.61 13.98
N GLU A 57 -9.96 0.45 14.19
CA GLU A 57 -10.77 -0.20 13.16
C GLU A 57 -12.16 0.43 13.05
N GLY A 58 -12.69 0.94 14.15
CA GLY A 58 -14.03 1.51 14.20
C GLY A 58 -14.68 1.40 15.56
N VAL A 59 -16.00 1.48 15.54
CA VAL A 59 -16.85 1.51 16.73
C VAL A 59 -17.58 0.17 16.83
N LYS A 60 -17.40 -0.52 17.96
CA LYS A 60 -18.07 -1.78 18.27
C LYS A 60 -19.38 -1.45 18.99
N VAL A 61 -20.49 -1.97 18.46
CA VAL A 61 -21.83 -1.82 19.05
C VAL A 61 -22.36 -3.16 19.58
N THR A 62 -23.45 -3.11 20.35
CA THR A 62 -23.99 -4.22 21.18
C THR A 62 -24.34 -5.49 20.40
N ASP A 63 -24.64 -5.38 19.10
CA ASP A 63 -24.88 -6.52 18.20
C ASP A 63 -23.60 -7.13 17.62
N ASN A 64 -22.44 -6.79 18.21
CA ASN A 64 -21.09 -7.16 17.76
C ASN A 64 -20.76 -6.74 16.31
N ASN A 65 -21.51 -5.78 15.78
CA ASN A 65 -21.21 -5.13 14.52
C ASN A 65 -20.09 -4.11 14.74
N LEU A 66 -19.03 -4.21 13.94
CA LEU A 66 -18.00 -3.19 13.84
C LEU A 66 -18.43 -2.20 12.76
N ILE A 67 -18.62 -0.93 13.13
CA ILE A 67 -18.90 0.16 12.20
C ILE A 67 -17.58 0.91 11.96
N PRO A 68 -16.98 0.83 10.76
CA PRO A 68 -15.72 1.50 10.47
C PRO A 68 -15.83 3.02 10.56
N TRP A 69 -14.74 3.69 10.93
CA TRP A 69 -14.72 5.16 11.04
C TRP A 69 -15.06 5.90 9.75
N TYR A 70 -14.84 5.30 8.58
CA TYR A 70 -15.23 5.91 7.30
C TYR A 70 -16.74 5.96 7.09
N GLU A 71 -17.54 5.18 7.82
CA GLU A 71 -19.00 5.20 7.73
C GLU A 71 -19.64 6.19 8.71
N ILE A 72 -18.92 6.60 9.74
CA ILE A 72 -19.46 7.42 10.83
C ILE A 72 -19.29 8.91 10.52
N GLU A 73 -20.40 9.64 10.49
CA GLU A 73 -20.42 11.10 10.38
C GLU A 73 -20.30 11.74 11.76
N ARG A 74 -21.16 11.31 12.70
CA ARG A 74 -21.25 11.82 14.07
C ARG A 74 -21.65 10.71 15.04
N GLY A 75 -21.32 10.88 16.32
CA GLY A 75 -21.77 9.98 17.36
C GLY A 75 -21.91 10.68 18.71
N THR A 76 -22.84 10.19 19.51
CA THR A 76 -22.97 10.53 20.93
C THR A 76 -22.82 9.23 21.71
N VAL A 77 -21.80 9.18 22.56
CA VAL A 77 -21.47 8.04 23.43
C VAL A 77 -21.49 8.45 24.89
N SER A 78 -21.19 7.53 25.82
CA SER A 78 -21.09 7.87 27.24
C SER A 78 -20.13 9.05 27.49
N PRO A 79 -20.46 10.00 28.39
CA PRO A 79 -19.68 11.23 28.57
C PRO A 79 -18.18 11.00 28.84
N GLU A 80 -17.86 9.90 29.53
CA GLU A 80 -16.48 9.49 29.84
C GLU A 80 -15.67 9.04 28.60
N LYS A 81 -16.33 8.64 27.51
CA LYS A 81 -15.71 8.17 26.26
C LYS A 81 -15.80 9.18 25.12
N GLN A 82 -16.63 10.21 25.25
CA GLN A 82 -16.96 11.14 24.16
C GLN A 82 -15.73 11.86 23.59
N ALA A 83 -14.83 12.33 24.45
CA ALA A 83 -13.62 13.04 24.00
C ALA A 83 -12.71 12.15 23.14
N ASP A 84 -12.47 10.90 23.56
CA ASP A 84 -11.67 9.95 22.79
C ASP A 84 -12.36 9.49 21.50
N PHE A 85 -13.69 9.35 21.53
CA PHE A 85 -14.49 9.05 20.36
C PHE A 85 -14.35 10.15 19.30
N ASP A 86 -14.53 11.42 19.71
CA ASP A 86 -14.45 12.56 18.80
C ASP A 86 -13.03 12.72 18.23
N ARG A 87 -12.01 12.50 19.05
CA ARG A 87 -10.61 12.50 18.62
C ARG A 87 -10.34 11.45 17.54
N LEU A 88 -10.74 10.19 17.76
CA LEU A 88 -10.53 9.14 16.76
C LEU A 88 -11.36 9.36 15.49
N ARG A 89 -12.59 9.85 15.63
CA ARG A 89 -13.43 10.22 14.49
C ARG A 89 -12.78 11.31 13.63
N GLU A 90 -12.19 12.32 14.26
CA GLU A 90 -11.48 13.39 13.54
C GLU A 90 -10.19 12.89 12.89
N GLU A 91 -9.34 12.20 13.66
CA GLU A 91 -8.04 11.73 13.20
C GLU A 91 -8.13 10.63 12.12
N LEU A 92 -9.13 9.74 12.19
CA LEU A 92 -9.25 8.57 11.31
C LEU A 92 -10.45 8.66 10.36
N GLY A 93 -11.59 9.18 10.82
CA GLY A 93 -12.83 9.14 10.06
C GLY A 93 -12.81 9.97 8.78
N VAL A 94 -12.14 11.14 8.78
CA VAL A 94 -12.02 11.97 7.56
C VAL A 94 -11.06 11.36 6.54
N PRO A 95 -9.80 10.99 6.90
CA PRO A 95 -8.89 10.36 5.93
C PRO A 95 -9.44 9.04 5.37
N LEU A 96 -9.97 8.16 6.22
CA LEU A 96 -10.51 6.87 5.77
C LEU A 96 -11.72 7.04 4.85
N PHE A 97 -12.60 8.02 5.12
CA PHE A 97 -13.70 8.34 4.22
C PHE A 97 -13.20 8.82 2.85
N ARG A 98 -12.19 9.70 2.83
CA ARG A 98 -11.60 10.17 1.56
C ARG A 98 -10.98 9.01 0.78
N ILE A 99 -10.21 8.13 1.43
CA ILE A 99 -9.68 6.91 0.80
C ILE A 99 -10.82 6.10 0.18
N HIS A 100 -11.86 5.83 0.97
CA HIS A 100 -13.00 5.03 0.51
C HIS A 100 -13.67 5.64 -0.73
N GLN A 101 -13.93 6.95 -0.74
CA GLN A 101 -14.52 7.63 -1.90
C GLN A 101 -13.61 7.61 -3.13
N ARG A 102 -12.31 7.89 -2.95
CA ARG A 102 -11.32 7.93 -4.04
C ARG A 102 -11.17 6.57 -4.71
N LEU A 103 -11.06 5.50 -3.93
CA LEU A 103 -11.05 4.13 -4.45
C LEU A 103 -12.36 3.77 -5.15
N LYS A 104 -13.52 4.19 -4.60
CA LYS A 104 -14.84 3.95 -5.22
C LYS A 104 -14.93 4.51 -6.63
N VAL A 105 -14.38 5.70 -6.87
CA VAL A 105 -14.41 6.37 -8.19
C VAL A 105 -13.17 6.09 -9.05
N GLY A 106 -12.21 5.30 -8.56
CA GLY A 106 -10.98 4.96 -9.29
C GLY A 106 -9.92 6.05 -9.31
N ASP A 107 -10.03 7.07 -8.47
CA ASP A 107 -9.02 8.14 -8.35
C ASP A 107 -7.88 7.71 -7.41
N TYR A 108 -6.99 6.88 -7.92
CA TYR A 108 -5.89 6.32 -7.13
C TYR A 108 -4.84 7.37 -6.77
N ALA A 109 -4.50 8.28 -7.68
CA ALA A 109 -3.56 9.36 -7.39
C ALA A 109 -4.07 10.25 -6.24
N GLY A 110 -5.35 10.63 -6.27
CA GLY A 110 -6.00 11.39 -5.21
C GLY A 110 -6.25 10.62 -3.90
N ALA A 111 -6.01 9.30 -3.88
CA ALA A 111 -6.06 8.49 -2.68
C ALA A 111 -4.74 8.53 -1.88
N GLN A 112 -3.61 8.92 -2.49
CA GLN A 112 -2.30 8.84 -1.84
C GLN A 112 -2.23 9.69 -0.56
N GLU A 113 -2.50 10.99 -0.63
CA GLU A 113 -2.39 11.90 0.51
C GLU A 113 -3.16 11.40 1.76
N PRO A 114 -4.48 11.11 1.70
CA PRO A 114 -5.18 10.62 2.89
C PRO A 114 -4.73 9.21 3.31
N ALA A 115 -4.24 8.37 2.39
CA ALA A 115 -3.72 7.05 2.73
C ALA A 115 -2.38 7.14 3.49
N GLU A 116 -1.44 7.97 3.03
CA GLU A 116 -0.16 8.20 3.71
C GLU A 116 -0.34 8.76 5.12
N GLN A 117 -1.33 9.64 5.32
CA GLN A 117 -1.64 10.22 6.64
C GLN A 117 -1.91 9.14 7.70
N VAL A 118 -2.59 8.05 7.33
CA VAL A 118 -3.00 7.00 8.27
C VAL A 118 -2.17 5.72 8.15
N PHE A 119 -1.42 5.53 7.06
CA PHE A 119 -0.64 4.32 6.80
C PHE A 119 0.26 3.88 7.96
N PRO A 120 1.03 4.76 8.64
CA PRO A 120 1.85 4.36 9.80
C PRO A 120 1.08 3.69 10.93
N ARG A 121 -0.21 4.00 11.10
CA ARG A 121 -1.07 3.41 12.13
C ARG A 121 -1.61 2.03 11.74
N TYR A 122 -1.72 1.75 10.44
CA TYR A 122 -2.35 0.53 9.92
C TYR A 122 -1.37 -0.49 9.34
N LYS A 123 -0.14 -0.08 8.99
CA LYS A 123 0.82 -0.93 8.28
C LYS A 123 1.24 -2.21 9.01
N ASP A 124 1.03 -2.28 10.33
CA ASP A 124 1.33 -3.45 11.17
C ASP A 124 0.06 -4.23 11.61
N ARG A 125 -1.14 -3.79 11.20
CA ARG A 125 -2.43 -4.39 11.58
C ARG A 125 -2.90 -5.44 10.58
N ASN A 126 -3.81 -6.32 11.01
CA ASN A 126 -4.40 -7.41 10.21
C ASN A 126 -5.92 -7.29 10.17
N SER A 127 -6.44 -6.27 9.49
CA SER A 127 -7.88 -5.97 9.45
C SER A 127 -8.33 -5.52 8.05
N ASN A 128 -9.64 -5.42 7.86
CA ASN A 128 -10.24 -4.89 6.64
C ASN A 128 -9.88 -3.41 6.40
N VAL A 129 -9.86 -2.59 7.45
CA VAL A 129 -9.45 -1.17 7.33
C VAL A 129 -7.96 -1.08 7.05
N ALA A 130 -7.14 -1.92 7.67
CA ALA A 130 -5.71 -1.97 7.35
C ALA A 130 -5.47 -2.36 5.89
N TYR A 131 -6.24 -3.32 5.36
CA TYR A 131 -6.14 -3.69 3.95
C TYR A 131 -6.57 -2.53 3.03
N LEU A 132 -7.68 -1.85 3.34
CA LEU A 132 -8.12 -0.65 2.64
C LEU A 132 -7.02 0.40 2.55
N VAL A 133 -6.39 0.71 3.68
CA VAL A 133 -5.32 1.71 3.76
C VAL A 133 -4.09 1.25 2.99
N CYS A 134 -3.60 0.02 3.23
CA CYS A 134 -2.40 -0.48 2.55
C CYS A 134 -2.60 -0.56 1.02
N GLN A 135 -3.77 -0.98 0.55
CA GLN A 135 -4.05 -1.05 -0.88
C GLN A 135 -4.14 0.35 -1.49
N ALA A 136 -4.78 1.31 -0.80
CA ALA A 136 -4.84 2.69 -1.24
C ALA A 136 -3.44 3.33 -1.30
N THR A 137 -2.60 3.08 -0.31
CA THR A 137 -1.20 3.53 -0.30
C THR A 137 -0.44 2.94 -1.48
N MET A 138 -0.54 1.62 -1.72
CA MET A 138 0.12 0.97 -2.86
C MET A 138 -0.31 1.59 -4.18
N TRP A 139 -1.62 1.66 -4.46
CA TRP A 139 -2.12 2.19 -5.73
C TRP A 139 -1.89 3.69 -5.88
N GLY A 140 -1.96 4.47 -4.80
CA GLY A 140 -1.64 5.89 -4.82
C GLY A 140 -0.18 6.14 -5.18
N ARG A 141 0.74 5.45 -4.50
CA ARG A 141 2.18 5.48 -4.82
C ARG A 141 2.43 5.09 -6.28
N LEU A 142 1.80 4.01 -6.77
CA LEU A 142 1.93 3.60 -8.17
C LEU A 142 1.41 4.66 -9.15
N ALA A 143 0.25 5.26 -8.88
CA ALA A 143 -0.36 6.28 -9.73
C ALA A 143 0.46 7.58 -9.79
N ASN A 144 1.25 7.89 -8.76
CA ASN A 144 2.19 9.01 -8.75
C ASN A 144 3.64 8.59 -9.09
N GLY A 145 3.83 7.41 -9.69
CA GLY A 145 5.14 6.96 -10.17
C GLY A 145 6.14 6.57 -9.07
N GLU A 146 5.71 6.40 -7.82
CA GLU A 146 6.52 5.99 -6.67
C GLU A 146 6.61 4.46 -6.56
N ARG A 147 6.96 3.79 -7.67
CA ARG A 147 6.96 2.31 -7.79
C ARG A 147 7.75 1.60 -6.69
N ALA A 148 8.92 2.12 -6.35
CA ALA A 148 9.77 1.55 -5.31
C ALA A 148 9.12 1.62 -3.92
N ALA A 149 8.53 2.78 -3.57
CA ALA A 149 7.87 2.97 -2.29
C ALA A 149 6.58 2.15 -2.16
N ALA A 150 5.88 1.87 -3.27
CA ALA A 150 4.67 1.05 -3.27
C ALA A 150 4.90 -0.37 -2.71
N LEU A 151 6.13 -0.88 -2.73
CA LEU A 151 6.45 -2.24 -2.33
C LEU A 151 6.22 -2.51 -0.82
N GLU A 152 6.47 -1.53 0.05
CA GLU A 152 6.18 -1.65 1.49
C GLU A 152 4.68 -1.93 1.70
N ALA A 153 3.83 -1.11 1.09
CA ALA A 153 2.38 -1.23 1.20
C ALA A 153 1.86 -2.52 0.56
N TYR A 154 2.46 -2.97 -0.55
CA TYR A 154 2.16 -4.26 -1.16
C TYR A 154 2.46 -5.43 -0.22
N PHE A 155 3.61 -5.44 0.45
CA PHE A 155 3.93 -6.50 1.41
C PHE A 155 3.02 -6.48 2.63
N CYS A 156 2.59 -5.31 3.10
CA CYS A 156 1.54 -5.21 4.11
C CYS A 156 0.22 -5.82 3.61
N CYS A 157 -0.20 -5.54 2.37
CA CYS A 157 -1.38 -6.16 1.76
C CYS A 157 -1.26 -7.68 1.73
N LEU A 158 -0.13 -8.20 1.26
CA LEU A 158 0.14 -9.63 1.18
C LEU A 158 0.12 -10.30 2.57
N ARG A 159 0.63 -9.62 3.61
CA ARG A 159 0.56 -10.09 5.00
C ARG A 159 -0.89 -10.24 5.45
N ILE A 160 -1.72 -9.23 5.22
CA ILE A 160 -3.13 -9.23 5.63
C ILE A 160 -3.91 -10.31 4.88
N LEU A 161 -3.74 -10.40 3.55
CA LEU A 161 -4.41 -11.38 2.69
C LEU A 161 -4.02 -12.82 3.03
N ARG A 162 -2.82 -13.06 3.55
CA ARG A 162 -2.37 -14.38 4.05
C ARG A 162 -2.91 -14.71 5.44
N ALA A 163 -3.07 -13.70 6.30
CA ALA A 163 -3.54 -13.88 7.67
C ALA A 163 -5.05 -14.10 7.75
N VAL A 164 -5.81 -13.37 6.92
CA VAL A 164 -7.28 -13.44 6.90
C VAL A 164 -7.71 -14.57 5.95
N ARG A 165 -8.07 -15.73 6.51
CA ARG A 165 -8.61 -16.88 5.75
C ARG A 165 -10.04 -16.68 5.22
N GLY A 166 -10.68 -15.55 5.53
CA GLY A 166 -12.03 -15.17 5.09
C GLY A 166 -12.03 -14.05 4.06
N GLU A 167 -13.23 -13.65 3.60
CA GLU A 167 -13.41 -12.48 2.73
C GLU A 167 -12.90 -11.22 3.45
N VAL A 168 -11.68 -10.80 3.12
CA VAL A 168 -11.31 -9.40 3.31
C VAL A 168 -12.38 -8.58 2.60
N SER A 169 -13.06 -7.70 3.33
CA SER A 169 -14.24 -6.98 2.83
C SER A 169 -13.91 -6.38 1.46
N LYS A 170 -14.83 -6.54 0.50
CA LYS A 170 -14.69 -5.98 -0.84
C LYS A 170 -14.27 -4.51 -0.72
N LEU A 171 -13.09 -4.18 -1.22
CA LEU A 171 -12.65 -2.80 -1.34
C LEU A 171 -13.72 -1.99 -2.10
N PRO A 172 -13.92 -0.72 -1.76
CA PRO A 172 -14.79 0.14 -2.55
C PRO A 172 -14.32 0.23 -4.00
N GLY A 173 -15.28 0.30 -4.92
CA GLY A 173 -15.03 0.31 -6.37
C GLY A 173 -14.87 -1.10 -6.95
N GLU A 174 -14.47 -1.15 -8.22
CA GLU A 174 -14.42 -2.40 -9.00
C GLU A 174 -13.02 -3.03 -9.07
N ARG A 175 -11.95 -2.21 -9.01
CA ARG A 175 -10.56 -2.73 -9.09
C ARG A 175 -10.25 -3.61 -7.89
N ARG A 176 -9.59 -4.73 -8.15
CA ARG A 176 -9.06 -5.65 -7.15
C ARG A 176 -7.58 -5.84 -7.40
N LEU A 177 -6.83 -6.13 -6.34
CA LEU A 177 -5.42 -6.50 -6.48
C LEU A 177 -5.34 -7.83 -7.21
N ASP A 178 -4.76 -7.82 -8.41
CA ASP A 178 -4.46 -9.02 -9.18
C ASP A 178 -3.08 -9.55 -8.76
N PHE A 179 -3.08 -10.63 -7.98
CA PHE A 179 -1.86 -11.26 -7.52
C PHE A 179 -2.00 -12.78 -7.49
N ASP A 180 -0.89 -13.46 -7.79
CA ASP A 180 -0.79 -14.90 -7.70
C ASP A 180 -0.52 -15.29 -6.24
N LYS A 181 -1.47 -15.99 -5.62
CA LYS A 181 -1.38 -16.44 -4.21
C LYS A 181 -0.23 -17.41 -3.94
N THR A 182 0.21 -18.14 -4.96
CA THR A 182 1.30 -19.12 -4.89
C THR A 182 2.65 -18.44 -4.96
N THR A 183 2.82 -17.51 -5.90
CA THR A 183 4.11 -16.85 -6.13
C THR A 183 4.27 -15.56 -5.32
N GLY A 184 3.18 -14.91 -4.94
CA GLY A 184 3.19 -13.58 -4.32
C GLY A 184 3.57 -12.46 -5.28
N LEU A 185 3.51 -12.70 -6.60
CA LEU A 185 3.74 -11.69 -7.63
C LEU A 185 2.42 -11.02 -8.04
N THR A 186 2.48 -9.75 -8.43
CA THR A 186 1.32 -8.98 -8.90
C THR A 186 1.61 -8.32 -10.25
N SER A 187 0.60 -8.27 -11.11
CA SER A 187 0.66 -7.58 -12.42
C SER A 187 0.69 -6.05 -12.27
N ASP A 188 0.16 -5.51 -11.17
CA ASP A 188 0.17 -4.07 -10.86
C ASP A 188 1.60 -3.51 -10.70
N LEU A 189 2.55 -4.36 -10.30
CA LEU A 189 3.93 -3.97 -10.03
C LEU A 189 4.87 -5.09 -10.48
N LEU A 190 5.35 -5.03 -11.71
CA LEU A 190 6.45 -5.90 -12.15
C LEU A 190 7.72 -5.64 -11.31
N PRO A 191 8.53 -6.66 -10.97
CA PRO A 191 9.79 -6.52 -10.21
C PRO A 191 10.90 -5.83 -11.01
N LEU A 192 10.71 -4.55 -11.34
CA LEU A 192 11.63 -3.69 -12.06
C LEU A 192 11.45 -2.25 -11.58
N PHE A 193 12.56 -1.61 -11.21
CA PHE A 193 12.57 -0.27 -10.63
C PHE A 193 13.52 0.65 -11.39
N PHE A 194 13.03 1.80 -11.81
CA PHE A 194 13.73 2.66 -12.78
C PHE A 194 14.65 3.70 -12.14
N ASP A 195 14.43 4.03 -10.86
CA ASP A 195 15.11 5.12 -10.16
C ASP A 195 15.93 4.57 -8.99
N GLN A 196 17.26 4.70 -9.09
CA GLN A 196 18.21 4.21 -8.11
C GLN A 196 18.01 4.83 -6.73
N GLN A 197 17.78 6.15 -6.67
CA GLN A 197 17.64 6.87 -5.41
C GLN A 197 16.35 6.47 -4.69
N LYS A 198 15.23 6.42 -5.42
CA LYS A 198 13.95 5.95 -4.87
C LYS A 198 14.03 4.48 -4.44
N ALA A 199 14.74 3.64 -5.20
CA ALA A 199 14.97 2.25 -4.82
C ALA A 199 15.77 2.14 -3.50
N ALA A 200 16.85 2.90 -3.37
CA ALA A 200 17.68 2.91 -2.17
C ALA A 200 16.93 3.38 -0.92
N GLN A 201 16.06 4.39 -1.06
CA GLN A 201 15.19 4.91 0.00
C GLN A 201 14.11 3.92 0.42
N ALA A 202 13.47 3.25 -0.54
CA ALA A 202 12.39 2.30 -0.28
C ALA A 202 12.87 0.96 0.29
N PHE A 203 14.09 0.53 -0.05
CA PHE A 203 14.64 -0.77 0.33
C PHE A 203 14.53 -1.11 1.83
N PRO A 204 14.96 -0.26 2.79
CA PRO A 204 14.85 -0.59 4.22
C PRO A 204 13.40 -0.77 4.69
N LEU A 205 12.45 -0.01 4.14
CA LEU A 205 11.03 -0.11 4.49
C LEU A 205 10.41 -1.40 3.92
N ALA A 206 10.72 -1.72 2.66
CA ALA A 206 10.26 -2.94 2.02
C ALA A 206 10.85 -4.20 2.69
N ASP A 207 12.14 -4.19 3.05
CA ASP A 207 12.76 -5.30 3.79
C ASP A 207 12.12 -5.50 5.16
N ALA A 208 11.85 -4.41 5.90
CA ALA A 208 11.15 -4.48 7.18
C ALA A 208 9.74 -5.08 7.03
N ALA A 209 8.96 -4.62 6.04
CA ALA A 209 7.63 -5.16 5.77
C ALA A 209 7.67 -6.63 5.34
N ALA A 210 8.65 -7.02 4.51
CA ALA A 210 8.84 -8.41 4.10
C ALA A 210 9.16 -9.34 5.27
N LYS A 211 9.97 -8.89 6.24
CA LYS A 211 10.28 -9.67 7.45
C LYS A 211 9.03 -9.98 8.28
N GLN A 212 8.03 -9.10 8.29
CA GLN A 212 6.76 -9.32 9.00
C GLN A 212 5.87 -10.39 8.35
N LEU A 213 6.13 -10.80 7.10
CA LEU A 213 5.42 -11.91 6.47
C LEU A 213 5.74 -13.26 7.14
N GLY A 214 6.82 -13.32 7.93
CA GLY A 214 7.22 -14.47 8.73
C GLY A 214 7.62 -15.69 7.90
N ARG A 215 7.57 -16.86 8.54
CA ARG A 215 7.87 -18.13 7.87
C ARG A 215 6.83 -18.42 6.78
N GLY A 216 7.28 -18.82 5.60
CA GLY A 216 6.41 -19.11 4.45
C GLY A 216 6.02 -17.89 3.62
N ALA A 217 6.77 -16.78 3.70
CA ALA A 217 6.67 -15.72 2.71
C ALA A 217 6.86 -16.33 1.30
N PRO A 218 5.99 -16.02 0.33
CA PRO A 218 6.10 -16.57 -1.01
C PRO A 218 7.32 -15.99 -1.72
N ASP A 219 7.93 -16.79 -2.58
CA ASP A 219 9.24 -16.50 -3.17
C ASP A 219 9.27 -15.23 -4.04
N GLY A 220 8.13 -14.78 -4.58
CA GLY A 220 8.01 -13.51 -5.30
C GLY A 220 8.40 -12.30 -4.44
N VAL A 221 8.25 -12.38 -3.12
CA VAL A 221 8.76 -11.36 -2.19
C VAL A 221 10.27 -11.21 -2.30
N PHE A 222 10.99 -12.34 -2.42
CA PHE A 222 12.45 -12.33 -2.57
C PHE A 222 12.86 -11.83 -3.96
N VAL A 223 12.06 -12.10 -4.99
CA VAL A 223 12.24 -11.51 -6.33
C VAL A 223 12.15 -9.98 -6.27
N TYR A 224 11.12 -9.43 -5.63
CA TYR A 224 10.96 -7.98 -5.47
C TYR A 224 12.12 -7.37 -4.69
N LEU A 225 12.52 -7.97 -3.58
CA LEU A 225 13.64 -7.46 -2.77
C LEU A 225 14.98 -7.54 -3.51
N ALA A 226 15.23 -8.62 -4.25
CA ALA A 226 16.44 -8.74 -5.07
C ALA A 226 16.46 -7.68 -6.19
N SER A 227 15.35 -7.51 -6.89
CA SER A 227 15.21 -6.49 -7.94
C SER A 227 15.37 -5.06 -7.40
N LEU A 228 14.74 -4.77 -6.26
CA LEU A 228 14.86 -3.47 -5.59
C LEU A 228 16.30 -3.21 -5.11
N ALA A 229 16.99 -4.23 -4.60
CA ALA A 229 18.39 -4.13 -4.22
C ALA A 229 19.31 -3.90 -5.44
N ILE A 230 19.07 -4.58 -6.57
CA ILE A 230 19.81 -4.35 -7.82
C ILE A 230 19.63 -2.91 -8.30
N ALA A 231 18.40 -2.41 -8.33
CA ALA A 231 18.11 -1.02 -8.71
C ALA A 231 18.78 -0.01 -7.76
N ALA A 232 18.92 -0.35 -6.47
CA ALA A 232 19.62 0.45 -5.48
C ALA A 232 21.15 0.25 -5.48
N GLU A 233 21.70 -0.54 -6.41
CA GLU A 233 23.11 -0.96 -6.48
C GLU A 233 23.66 -1.68 -5.23
N LYS A 234 22.76 -2.30 -4.46
CA LYS A 234 23.06 -3.12 -3.27
C LYS A 234 23.22 -4.59 -3.65
N TYR A 235 24.23 -4.87 -4.47
CA TYR A 235 24.43 -6.20 -5.08
C TYR A 235 24.60 -7.36 -4.07
N PRO A 236 25.34 -7.21 -2.94
CA PRO A 236 25.44 -8.27 -1.94
C PRO A 236 24.09 -8.64 -1.30
N GLU A 237 23.25 -7.65 -1.04
CA GLU A 237 21.90 -7.82 -0.54
C GLU A 237 21.01 -8.49 -1.61
N ALA A 238 21.12 -8.07 -2.87
CA ALA A 238 20.41 -8.70 -3.97
C ALA A 238 20.71 -10.20 -4.07
N GLU A 239 22.00 -10.57 -4.03
CA GLU A 239 22.43 -11.97 -4.07
C GLU A 239 21.87 -12.76 -2.87
N THR A 240 21.85 -12.13 -1.69
CA THR A 240 21.27 -12.74 -0.47
C THR A 240 19.79 -13.06 -0.65
N TRP A 241 19.02 -12.17 -1.29
CA TRP A 241 17.61 -12.42 -1.59
C TRP A 241 17.41 -13.43 -2.69
N GLN A 242 18.21 -13.37 -3.76
CA GLN A 242 18.16 -14.32 -4.86
C GLN A 242 18.37 -15.77 -4.40
N LYS A 243 19.33 -16.01 -3.48
CA LYS A 243 19.58 -17.34 -2.89
C LYS A 243 18.40 -17.90 -2.08
N LYS A 244 17.41 -17.08 -1.72
CA LYS A 244 16.20 -17.51 -1.01
C LYS A 244 15.08 -17.96 -1.95
N ILE A 245 15.17 -17.69 -3.25
CA ILE A 245 14.22 -18.18 -4.25
C ILE A 245 14.45 -19.68 -4.44
N ARG A 246 13.49 -20.51 -4.05
CA ARG A 246 13.56 -21.99 -4.00
C ARG A 246 12.40 -22.67 -4.74
N SER A 247 11.48 -21.90 -5.31
CA SER A 247 10.24 -22.41 -5.86
C SER A 247 10.43 -23.26 -7.11
N GLY A 248 9.64 -24.34 -7.18
CA GLY A 248 9.47 -25.14 -8.40
C GLY A 248 8.46 -24.53 -9.39
N ASN A 249 7.82 -23.41 -9.06
CA ASN A 249 6.92 -22.71 -9.97
C ASN A 249 7.69 -22.21 -11.20
N LEU A 250 7.14 -22.44 -12.40
CA LEU A 250 7.80 -22.12 -13.67
C LEU A 250 8.15 -20.63 -13.82
N ILE A 251 7.26 -19.73 -13.38
CA ILE A 251 7.51 -18.28 -13.41
C ILE A 251 8.69 -17.94 -12.51
N LEU A 252 8.71 -18.46 -11.28
CA LEU A 252 9.75 -18.18 -10.29
C LEU A 252 11.12 -18.80 -10.63
N LYS A 253 11.13 -19.92 -11.34
CA LYS A 253 12.36 -20.62 -11.75
C LYS A 253 13.23 -19.79 -12.71
N GLU A 254 12.62 -18.90 -13.48
CA GLU A 254 13.30 -18.05 -14.46
C GLU A 254 13.90 -16.77 -13.83
N TRP A 255 13.43 -16.38 -12.65
CA TRP A 255 13.84 -15.12 -12.02
C TRP A 255 15.31 -15.02 -11.61
N PRO A 256 16.00 -16.08 -11.13
CA PRO A 256 17.44 -16.00 -10.91
C PRO A 256 18.21 -15.57 -12.17
N GLU A 257 17.75 -16.00 -13.34
CA GLU A 257 18.34 -15.60 -14.61
C GLU A 257 18.04 -14.13 -14.93
N LEU A 258 16.78 -13.70 -14.81
CA LEU A 258 16.39 -12.30 -15.04
C LEU A 258 17.09 -11.33 -14.08
N LEU A 259 17.25 -11.69 -12.80
CA LEU A 259 17.97 -10.90 -11.80
C LEU A 259 19.47 -10.81 -12.12
N SER A 260 20.06 -11.90 -12.64
CA SER A 260 21.44 -11.88 -13.15
C SER A 260 21.59 -10.90 -14.30
N ALA A 261 20.70 -10.97 -15.30
CA ALA A 261 20.73 -10.04 -16.43
C ALA A 261 20.50 -8.59 -15.99
N TYR A 262 19.61 -8.36 -15.02
CA TYR A 262 19.37 -7.03 -14.47
C TYR A 262 20.61 -6.47 -13.77
N THR A 263 21.31 -7.31 -13.01
CA THR A 263 22.60 -6.96 -12.38
C THR A 263 23.66 -6.61 -13.44
N LEU A 264 23.74 -7.39 -14.52
CA LEU A 264 24.67 -7.12 -15.64
C LEU A 264 24.35 -5.78 -16.32
N VAL A 265 23.07 -5.48 -16.53
CA VAL A 265 22.62 -4.18 -17.07
C VAL A 265 23.03 -3.03 -16.14
N GLN A 266 22.72 -3.10 -14.85
CA GLN A 266 23.04 -2.05 -13.88
C GLN A 266 24.56 -1.86 -13.70
N SER A 267 25.35 -2.93 -13.80
CA SER A 267 26.81 -2.87 -13.72
C SER A 267 27.51 -2.52 -15.05
N GLY A 268 26.76 -2.21 -16.11
CA GLY A 268 27.29 -1.82 -17.41
C GLY A 268 27.88 -2.98 -18.24
N LYS A 269 27.65 -4.23 -17.83
CA LYS A 269 28.06 -5.45 -18.56
C LYS A 269 27.03 -5.83 -19.62
N LEU A 270 26.77 -4.90 -20.54
CA LEU A 270 25.64 -4.95 -21.46
C LEU A 270 25.70 -6.12 -22.45
N ALA A 271 26.90 -6.42 -22.99
CA ALA A 271 27.08 -7.53 -23.92
C ALA A 271 26.80 -8.89 -23.26
N GLU A 272 27.22 -9.07 -22.01
CA GLU A 272 26.94 -10.29 -21.24
C GLU A 272 25.43 -10.43 -20.97
N ALA A 273 24.75 -9.34 -20.60
CA ALA A 273 23.30 -9.34 -20.40
C ALA A 273 22.56 -9.75 -21.68
N ARG A 274 22.97 -9.20 -22.84
CA ARG A 274 22.39 -9.55 -24.14
C ARG A 274 22.62 -11.02 -24.49
N GLN A 275 23.85 -11.50 -24.37
CA GLN A 275 24.20 -12.90 -24.64
C GLN A 275 23.38 -13.87 -23.77
N GLN A 276 23.04 -13.47 -22.55
CA GLN A 276 22.22 -14.27 -21.64
C GLN A 276 20.74 -14.28 -22.06
N LEU A 277 20.17 -13.12 -22.42
CA LEU A 277 18.72 -12.96 -22.65
C LEU A 277 18.28 -13.33 -24.07
N GLU A 278 19.02 -12.90 -25.09
CA GLU A 278 18.62 -12.99 -26.50
C GLU A 278 18.25 -14.42 -26.95
N PRO A 279 19.03 -15.48 -26.61
CA PRO A 279 18.70 -16.84 -27.03
C PRO A 279 17.42 -17.42 -26.38
N LYS A 280 16.95 -16.81 -25.29
CA LYS A 280 15.88 -17.34 -24.43
C LYS A 280 14.64 -16.47 -24.40
N ILE A 281 14.63 -15.34 -25.13
CA ILE A 281 13.59 -14.32 -25.00
C ILE A 281 12.17 -14.88 -25.21
N HIS A 282 12.00 -15.83 -26.13
CA HIS A 282 10.73 -16.50 -26.41
C HIS A 282 10.47 -17.76 -25.56
N ALA A 283 11.48 -18.24 -24.81
CA ALA A 283 11.37 -19.41 -23.96
C ALA A 283 10.88 -19.08 -22.54
N PHE A 284 10.99 -17.82 -22.11
CA PHE A 284 10.46 -17.36 -20.84
C PHE A 284 8.94 -17.50 -20.77
N GLN A 285 8.41 -17.72 -19.57
CA GLN A 285 6.96 -17.68 -19.32
C GLN A 285 6.38 -16.33 -19.74
N PRO A 286 5.16 -16.28 -20.31
CA PRO A 286 4.55 -15.03 -20.77
C PRO A 286 4.57 -13.90 -19.73
N TRP A 287 4.36 -14.24 -18.46
CA TRP A 287 4.40 -13.26 -17.36
C TRP A 287 5.78 -12.60 -17.17
N ASN A 288 6.87 -13.31 -17.47
CA ASN A 288 8.25 -12.83 -17.35
C ASN A 288 8.78 -12.13 -18.62
N GLN A 289 8.16 -12.38 -19.78
CA GLN A 289 8.63 -11.86 -21.07
C GLN A 289 8.73 -10.33 -21.12
N PRO A 290 7.80 -9.53 -20.58
CA PRO A 290 7.93 -8.07 -20.59
C PRO A 290 9.21 -7.59 -19.90
N VAL A 291 9.56 -8.17 -18.76
CA VAL A 291 10.79 -7.82 -18.04
C VAL A 291 12.03 -8.23 -18.86
N ALA A 292 12.01 -9.42 -19.46
CA ALA A 292 13.11 -9.89 -20.30
C ALA A 292 13.34 -9.00 -21.53
N TRP A 293 12.27 -8.61 -22.22
CA TRP A 293 12.34 -7.69 -23.38
C TRP A 293 12.87 -6.32 -22.98
N TYR A 294 12.41 -5.78 -21.84
CA TYR A 294 12.92 -4.53 -21.34
C TYR A 294 14.43 -4.59 -21.08
N LEU A 295 14.89 -5.59 -20.32
CA LEU A 295 16.31 -5.74 -19.99
C LEU A 295 17.18 -5.98 -21.24
N LEU A 296 16.69 -6.77 -22.19
CA LEU A 296 17.35 -7.00 -23.48
C LEU A 296 17.49 -5.68 -24.26
N GLY A 297 16.39 -4.92 -24.36
CA GLY A 297 16.37 -3.63 -25.02
C GLY A 297 17.32 -2.61 -24.39
N ILE A 298 17.31 -2.47 -23.05
CA ILE A 298 18.25 -1.60 -22.32
C ILE A 298 19.71 -2.02 -22.59
N SER A 299 20.00 -3.33 -22.58
CA SER A 299 21.35 -3.80 -22.87
C SER A 299 21.84 -3.38 -24.26
N GLY A 300 20.96 -3.37 -25.26
CA GLY A 300 21.26 -2.89 -26.61
C GLY A 300 21.37 -1.37 -26.68
N THR A 301 20.38 -0.65 -26.18
CA THR A 301 20.34 0.81 -26.29
C THR A 301 21.48 1.49 -25.55
N HIS A 302 21.92 0.97 -24.40
CA HIS A 302 23.03 1.56 -23.65
C HIS A 302 24.41 1.18 -24.21
N SER A 303 24.48 0.33 -25.25
CA SER A 303 25.71 -0.02 -25.94
C SER A 303 26.35 1.19 -26.64
N LYS A 304 27.63 1.06 -26.99
CA LYS A 304 28.37 2.01 -27.82
C LYS A 304 28.34 1.63 -29.31
N GLU A 305 27.95 0.39 -29.61
CA GLU A 305 27.91 -0.11 -30.98
C GLU A 305 26.58 0.26 -31.65
N PHE A 306 26.65 0.94 -32.79
CA PHE A 306 25.47 1.45 -33.49
C PHE A 306 24.43 0.34 -33.77
N VAL A 307 24.87 -0.82 -34.26
CA VAL A 307 23.99 -1.96 -34.56
C VAL A 307 23.30 -2.49 -33.29
N ALA A 308 24.01 -2.55 -32.17
CA ALA A 308 23.44 -2.97 -30.89
C ALA A 308 22.41 -1.95 -30.38
N ILE A 309 22.65 -0.65 -30.59
CA ILE A 309 21.69 0.41 -30.24
C ILE A 309 20.42 0.27 -31.09
N GLU A 310 20.53 0.09 -32.41
CA GLU A 310 19.38 -0.09 -33.30
C GLU A 310 18.56 -1.32 -32.92
N ASN A 311 19.21 -2.46 -32.68
CA ASN A 311 18.52 -3.67 -32.23
C ASN A 311 17.86 -3.47 -30.87
N GLY A 312 18.55 -2.82 -29.91
CA GLY A 312 17.98 -2.49 -28.60
C GLY A 312 16.75 -1.60 -28.68
N ILE A 313 16.71 -0.64 -29.61
CA ILE A 313 15.53 0.18 -29.87
C ILE A 313 14.36 -0.72 -30.34
N LEU A 314 14.61 -1.64 -31.29
CA LEU A 314 13.56 -2.57 -31.75
C LEU A 314 13.06 -3.49 -30.63
N ASP A 315 13.99 -4.01 -29.81
CA ASP A 315 13.69 -4.84 -28.65
C ASP A 315 12.80 -4.08 -27.64
N LEU A 316 13.07 -2.79 -27.38
CA LEU A 316 12.22 -1.95 -26.53
C LEU A 316 10.85 -1.66 -27.16
N LEU A 317 10.78 -1.43 -28.47
CA LEU A 317 9.51 -1.15 -29.17
C LEU A 317 8.56 -2.36 -29.20
N HIS A 318 9.06 -3.56 -28.91
CA HIS A 318 8.22 -4.74 -28.69
C HIS A 318 7.22 -4.54 -27.53
N LEU A 319 7.61 -3.83 -26.47
CA LEU A 319 6.80 -3.63 -25.27
C LEU A 319 5.50 -2.86 -25.53
N PRO A 320 5.52 -1.62 -26.07
CA PRO A 320 4.29 -0.92 -26.37
C PRO A 320 3.45 -1.61 -27.45
N ALA A 321 4.06 -2.41 -28.33
CA ALA A 321 3.35 -3.11 -29.39
C ALA A 321 2.55 -4.32 -28.88
N ILE A 322 3.07 -5.07 -27.92
CA ILE A 322 2.47 -6.32 -27.42
C ILE A 322 1.85 -6.16 -26.04
N TYR A 323 2.54 -5.44 -25.14
CA TYR A 323 2.20 -5.35 -23.71
C TYR A 323 1.71 -3.95 -23.29
N GLY A 324 1.48 -3.05 -24.24
CA GLY A 324 1.11 -1.65 -23.97
C GLY A 324 -0.09 -1.48 -23.04
N HIS A 325 -1.12 -2.32 -23.22
CA HIS A 325 -2.33 -2.27 -22.41
C HIS A 325 -2.14 -2.84 -21.00
N GLU A 326 -1.41 -3.95 -20.88
CA GLU A 326 -1.21 -4.68 -19.62
C GLU A 326 -0.15 -4.03 -18.73
N HIS A 327 0.89 -3.46 -19.34
CA HIS A 327 2.04 -2.88 -18.67
C HIS A 327 2.34 -1.46 -19.20
N PRO A 328 1.44 -0.50 -18.98
CA PRO A 328 1.57 0.85 -19.53
C PRO A 328 2.82 1.58 -19.00
N GLU A 329 3.16 1.42 -17.71
CA GLU A 329 4.36 2.02 -17.13
C GLU A 329 5.66 1.47 -17.74
N LEU A 330 5.74 0.15 -17.98
CA LEU A 330 6.91 -0.46 -18.59
C LEU A 330 7.04 -0.06 -20.06
N SER A 331 5.92 0.03 -20.77
CA SER A 331 5.87 0.47 -22.17
C SER A 331 6.27 1.95 -22.29
N ALA A 332 5.85 2.78 -21.35
CA ALA A 332 6.28 4.18 -21.26
C ALA A 332 7.79 4.32 -21.00
N ALA A 333 8.33 3.50 -20.08
CA ALA A 333 9.77 3.44 -19.81
C ALA A 333 10.55 3.05 -21.08
N ALA A 334 10.08 2.01 -21.78
CA ALA A 334 10.70 1.54 -23.02
C ALA A 334 10.71 2.61 -24.12
N LEU A 335 9.62 3.35 -24.28
CA LEU A 335 9.54 4.47 -25.24
C LEU A 335 10.48 5.62 -24.88
N ALA A 336 10.60 5.96 -23.59
CA ALA A 336 11.52 7.00 -23.12
C ALA A 336 13.00 6.61 -23.37
N GLU A 337 13.37 5.37 -23.07
CA GLU A 337 14.71 4.85 -23.30
C GLU A 337 15.05 4.75 -24.80
N ALA A 338 14.08 4.35 -25.62
CA ALA A 338 14.22 4.34 -27.08
C ALA A 338 14.37 5.77 -27.66
N ASP A 339 13.64 6.76 -27.14
CA ASP A 339 13.81 8.18 -27.52
C ASP A 339 15.23 8.67 -27.22
N GLN A 340 15.73 8.42 -26.00
CA GLN A 340 17.10 8.79 -25.62
C GLN A 340 18.16 8.09 -26.50
N ALA A 341 17.95 6.82 -26.84
CA ALA A 341 18.82 6.08 -27.74
C ALA A 341 18.85 6.68 -29.16
N LEU A 342 17.67 7.00 -29.72
CA LEU A 342 17.54 7.65 -31.03
C LEU A 342 18.19 9.02 -31.07
N GLN A 343 18.08 9.80 -29.99
CA GLN A 343 18.76 11.09 -29.87
C GLN A 343 20.29 10.91 -29.90
N ARG A 344 20.83 9.91 -29.18
CA ARG A 344 22.27 9.60 -29.18
C ARG A 344 22.81 9.23 -30.57
N ILE A 345 22.02 8.54 -31.39
CA ILE A 345 22.38 8.21 -32.78
C ILE A 345 21.88 9.23 -33.81
N GLN A 346 21.49 10.43 -33.37
CA GLN A 346 21.10 11.58 -34.22
C GLN A 346 19.89 11.32 -35.13
N GLN A 347 18.96 10.47 -34.71
CA GLN A 347 17.71 10.15 -35.42
C GLN A 347 16.53 10.98 -34.89
N ALA A 348 16.66 12.32 -34.92
CA ALA A 348 15.74 13.25 -34.26
C ALA A 348 14.26 13.10 -34.69
N ASP A 349 14.01 12.84 -35.98
CA ASP A 349 12.65 12.65 -36.51
C ASP A 349 11.96 11.42 -35.90
N LYS A 350 12.69 10.31 -35.75
CA LYS A 350 12.17 9.09 -35.12
C LYS A 350 11.92 9.33 -33.63
N ALA A 351 12.85 10.01 -32.96
CA ALA A 351 12.74 10.37 -31.54
C ALA A 351 11.48 11.23 -31.28
N SER A 352 11.21 12.23 -32.13
CA SER A 352 9.99 13.05 -32.08
C SER A 352 8.70 12.21 -32.15
N ARG A 353 8.66 11.18 -33.01
CA ARG A 353 7.49 10.28 -33.11
C ARG A 353 7.30 9.45 -31.84
N LEU A 354 8.37 8.96 -31.23
CA LEU A 354 8.27 8.21 -29.96
C LEU A 354 7.78 9.10 -28.82
N ARG A 355 8.26 10.35 -28.73
CA ARG A 355 7.75 11.33 -27.77
C ARG A 355 6.25 11.57 -27.94
N HIS A 356 5.77 11.69 -29.19
CA HIS A 356 4.34 11.82 -29.45
C HIS A 356 3.55 10.59 -28.98
N GLN A 357 4.03 9.38 -29.27
CA GLN A 357 3.39 8.14 -28.80
C GLN A 357 3.36 8.04 -27.27
N LEU A 358 4.48 8.35 -26.60
CA LEU A 358 4.59 8.35 -25.14
C LEU A 358 3.56 9.30 -24.51
N LEU A 359 3.47 10.53 -25.01
CA LEU A 359 2.55 11.53 -24.46
C LEU A 359 1.08 11.24 -24.79
N PHE A 360 0.80 10.66 -25.96
CA PHE A 360 -0.57 10.40 -26.42
C PHE A 360 -1.17 9.16 -25.75
N PHE A 361 -0.45 8.02 -25.75
CA PHE A 361 -0.98 6.75 -25.23
C PHE A 361 -0.70 6.55 -23.73
N TYR A 362 0.40 7.09 -23.23
CA TYR A 362 0.89 6.84 -21.87
C TYR A 362 0.98 8.12 -21.06
N GLY A 363 0.17 9.11 -21.38
CA GLY A 363 0.23 10.44 -20.80
C GLY A 363 0.06 10.50 -19.28
N GLY A 364 -0.50 9.48 -18.63
CA GLY A 364 -0.63 9.39 -17.18
C GLY A 364 0.50 8.64 -16.48
N THR A 365 1.58 8.29 -17.19
CA THR A 365 2.72 7.55 -16.62
C THR A 365 3.86 8.46 -16.19
N LEU A 366 4.69 7.98 -15.27
CA LEU A 366 5.86 8.73 -14.75
C LEU A 366 6.77 9.25 -15.89
N HIS A 367 7.06 8.41 -16.88
CA HIS A 367 7.98 8.74 -17.96
C HIS A 367 7.40 9.82 -18.91
N ALA A 368 6.08 9.81 -19.13
CA ALA A 368 5.41 10.85 -19.89
C ALA A 368 5.41 12.19 -19.13
N GLU A 369 5.21 12.18 -17.82
CA GLU A 369 5.28 13.37 -16.98
C GLU A 369 6.67 13.99 -16.95
N HIS A 370 7.71 13.18 -16.77
CA HIS A 370 9.10 13.63 -16.86
C HIS A 370 9.40 14.28 -18.22
N LEU A 371 8.94 13.66 -19.32
CA LEU A 371 9.11 14.22 -20.65
C LEU A 371 8.39 15.59 -20.79
N ARG A 372 7.15 15.72 -20.29
CA ARG A 372 6.45 17.02 -20.31
C ARG A 372 7.20 18.09 -19.54
N ALA A 373 7.74 17.75 -18.37
CA ALA A 373 8.52 18.69 -17.57
C ALA A 373 9.78 19.16 -18.31
N GLN A 374 10.49 18.26 -18.99
CA GLN A 374 11.67 18.58 -19.80
C GLN A 374 11.33 19.47 -21.03
N LEU A 375 10.20 19.22 -21.69
CA LEU A 375 9.76 20.05 -22.82
C LEU A 375 9.33 21.46 -22.38
N ASN A 376 8.71 21.57 -21.21
CA ASN A 376 8.30 22.86 -20.66
C ASN A 376 9.50 23.68 -20.17
N SER A 377 10.52 23.06 -19.60
CA SER A 377 11.74 23.77 -19.16
C SER A 377 12.59 24.28 -20.31
N THR A 378 12.59 23.59 -21.46
CA THR A 378 13.31 24.02 -22.67
C THR A 378 12.57 25.10 -23.47
N SER A 379 11.29 25.32 -23.20
CA SER A 379 10.45 26.32 -23.90
C SER A 379 10.43 27.71 -23.22
N ASN A 380 11.03 27.85 -22.03
CA ASN A 380 11.22 29.12 -21.31
C ASN A 380 12.72 29.48 -21.26
N PRO A 381 13.27 30.09 -22.32
CA PRO A 381 14.62 30.67 -22.31
C PRO A 381 14.73 31.94 -21.45
#